data_AF-A0A2I3GKG5-F1
#
_entry.id   AF-A0A2I3GKG5-F1
#
_cell.length_a   1.000
_cell.length_b   1.000
_cell.length_c   1.000
_cell.angle_alpha   90.00
_cell.angle_beta   90.00
_cell.angle_gamma   90.00
#
_symmetry.space_group_name_H-M   'P 1'
#
loop_
_entity.id
_entity.type
_entity.pdbx_description
1 polymer ?
#
loop_
_entity_poly.entity_id
_entity_poly.type
_entity_poly.pdbx_seq_one_letter_code
_entity_poly.pdbx_strand_id
1 'polypeptide(L)'
;MADEKDREEIIIAEFHKKIKEAFEVFDHESNNTVDVREIGTIIRSLGCCPTEGELHDLIAEVEEEEPTGYIRFEKFLPVMTEILLERYRPIPEDVLLRAFEVLDSAKRGFLTKDELIKYMTEEGEPFSQEEMEEMLSAAIDPESNSINYKDYITMMVIDEN
;
A
#
# COMPACT_ATOMS: atom_id res chain seq x y z
N MET A 1 -13.08 21.95 -18.04
CA MET A 1 -13.21 22.50 -16.68
C MET A 1 -14.41 21.91 -15.94
N ALA A 2 -15.61 21.86 -16.52
CA ALA A 2 -16.74 21.11 -15.92
C ALA A 2 -16.48 19.58 -15.89
N ASP A 3 -16.03 19.01 -17.01
CA ASP A 3 -15.77 17.56 -17.11
C ASP A 3 -14.66 17.01 -16.19
N GLU A 4 -13.77 17.88 -15.72
CA GLU A 4 -12.63 17.49 -14.86
C GLU A 4 -13.04 17.49 -13.39
N LYS A 5 -13.82 18.49 -12.97
CA LYS A 5 -14.44 18.56 -11.66
C LYS A 5 -15.43 17.41 -11.44
N ASP A 6 -16.24 17.11 -12.44
CA ASP A 6 -17.22 16.02 -12.36
C ASP A 6 -16.51 14.65 -12.26
N ARG A 7 -15.33 14.48 -12.87
CA ARG A 7 -14.51 13.26 -12.72
C ARG A 7 -13.91 13.14 -11.33
N GLU A 8 -13.41 14.23 -10.77
CA GLU A 8 -12.81 14.23 -9.43
C GLU A 8 -13.84 13.91 -8.34
N GLU A 9 -15.06 14.46 -8.45
CA GLU A 9 -16.17 14.12 -7.56
C GLU A 9 -16.56 12.64 -7.64
N ILE A 10 -16.54 12.04 -8.84
CA ILE A 10 -16.79 10.60 -9.02
C ILE A 10 -15.71 9.75 -8.34
N ILE A 11 -14.42 10.10 -8.52
CA ILE A 11 -13.30 9.38 -7.91
C ILE A 11 -13.39 9.45 -6.37
N ILE A 12 -13.68 10.62 -5.83
CA ILE A 12 -13.85 10.79 -4.37
C ILE A 12 -15.00 9.92 -3.85
N ALA A 13 -16.12 9.87 -4.58
CA ALA A 13 -17.25 9.02 -4.18
C ALA A 13 -16.88 7.53 -4.20
N GLU A 14 -16.10 7.07 -5.18
CA GLU A 14 -15.58 5.70 -5.24
C GLU A 14 -14.62 5.40 -4.07
N PHE A 15 -13.72 6.33 -3.73
CA PHE A 15 -12.85 6.18 -2.57
C PHE A 15 -13.63 6.14 -1.26
N HIS A 16 -14.58 7.04 -1.06
CA HIS A 16 -15.43 7.01 0.14
C HIS A 16 -16.16 5.68 0.28
N LYS A 17 -16.63 5.12 -0.83
CA LYS A 17 -17.26 3.80 -0.83
C LYS A 17 -16.27 2.71 -0.41
N LYS A 18 -15.08 2.65 -1.02
CA LYS A 18 -14.04 1.66 -0.67
C LYS A 18 -13.57 1.79 0.79
N ILE A 19 -13.30 3.02 1.24
CA ILE A 19 -12.90 3.32 2.63
C ILE A 19 -13.96 2.82 3.60
N LYS A 20 -15.24 3.10 3.30
CA LYS A 20 -16.34 2.64 4.13
C LYS A 20 -16.47 1.13 4.17
N GLU A 21 -16.43 0.47 3.00
CA GLU A 21 -16.53 -0.99 2.91
C GLU A 21 -15.38 -1.67 3.67
N ALA A 22 -14.14 -1.16 3.54
CA ALA A 22 -12.99 -1.68 4.28
C ALA A 22 -13.14 -1.46 5.80
N PHE A 23 -13.61 -0.29 6.23
CA PHE A 23 -13.80 0.02 7.65
C PHE A 23 -14.89 -0.84 8.30
N GLU A 24 -16.03 -1.05 7.61
CA GLU A 24 -17.16 -1.85 8.10
C GLU A 24 -16.81 -3.33 8.32
N VAL A 25 -15.78 -3.86 7.64
CA VAL A 25 -15.28 -5.24 7.86
C VAL A 25 -14.71 -5.40 9.28
N PHE A 26 -14.12 -4.34 9.84
CA PHE A 26 -13.48 -4.35 11.16
C PHE A 26 -14.37 -3.73 12.25
N ASP A 27 -15.41 -2.98 11.89
CA ASP A 27 -16.43 -2.49 12.84
C ASP A 27 -17.38 -3.62 13.28
N HIS A 28 -16.88 -4.48 14.17
CA HIS A 28 -17.60 -5.65 14.69
C HIS A 28 -18.90 -5.30 15.45
N GLU A 29 -18.98 -4.08 16.01
CA GLU A 29 -20.12 -3.63 16.79
C GLU A 29 -21.11 -2.79 15.97
N SER A 30 -20.79 -2.48 14.71
CA SER A 30 -21.56 -1.58 13.85
C SER A 30 -21.83 -0.22 14.51
N ASN A 31 -20.84 0.28 15.25
CA ASN A 31 -20.92 1.53 16.02
C ASN A 31 -20.10 2.67 15.40
N ASN A 32 -19.56 2.47 14.18
CA ASN A 32 -18.65 3.33 13.44
C ASN A 32 -17.30 3.57 14.13
N THR A 33 -16.83 2.59 14.89
CA THR A 33 -15.49 2.61 15.51
C THR A 33 -14.74 1.31 15.25
N VAL A 34 -13.42 1.40 15.15
CA VAL A 34 -12.52 0.24 15.04
C VAL A 34 -11.40 0.38 16.05
N ASP A 35 -10.80 -0.74 16.43
CA ASP A 35 -9.64 -0.71 17.31
C ASP A 35 -8.45 -0.08 16.57
N VAL A 36 -7.66 0.75 17.26
CA VAL A 36 -6.48 1.39 16.67
C VAL A 36 -5.48 0.38 16.07
N ARG A 37 -5.42 -0.83 16.61
CA ARG A 37 -4.56 -1.92 16.12
C ARG A 37 -4.99 -2.45 14.75
N GLU A 38 -6.22 -2.21 14.33
CA GLU A 38 -6.77 -2.67 13.06
C GLU A 38 -6.56 -1.67 11.92
N ILE A 39 -6.21 -0.42 12.23
CA ILE A 39 -6.01 0.66 11.25
C ILE A 39 -4.97 0.30 10.20
N GLY A 40 -3.85 -0.32 10.60
CA GLY A 40 -2.82 -0.76 9.66
C GLY A 40 -3.35 -1.78 8.65
N THR A 41 -4.19 -2.71 9.10
CA THR A 41 -4.80 -3.72 8.22
C THR A 41 -5.82 -3.08 7.28
N ILE A 42 -6.63 -2.14 7.77
CA ILE A 42 -7.62 -1.40 6.96
C ILE A 42 -6.91 -0.61 5.87
N ILE A 43 -5.86 0.15 6.21
CA ILE A 43 -5.09 0.95 5.24
C ILE A 43 -4.47 0.04 4.17
N ARG A 44 -3.90 -1.10 4.57
CA ARG A 44 -3.35 -2.10 3.62
C ARG A 44 -4.41 -2.73 2.73
N SER A 45 -5.61 -2.99 3.26
CA SER A 45 -6.73 -3.51 2.46
C SER A 45 -7.25 -2.51 1.41
N LEU A 46 -6.97 -1.22 1.60
CA LEU A 46 -7.27 -0.16 0.63
C LEU A 46 -6.19 -0.03 -0.46
N GLY A 47 -5.21 -0.95 -0.50
CA GLY A 47 -4.12 -0.95 -1.47
C GLY A 47 -2.97 -0.03 -1.11
N CYS A 48 -2.95 0.53 0.11
CA CYS A 48 -1.88 1.40 0.58
C CYS A 48 -0.85 0.58 1.35
N CYS A 49 0.43 0.73 1.03
CA CYS A 49 1.52 0.06 1.74
C CYS A 49 2.38 1.08 2.51
N PRO A 50 1.88 1.68 3.60
CA PRO A 50 2.70 2.57 4.42
C PRO A 50 3.79 1.77 5.14
N THR A 51 4.94 2.43 5.32
CA THR A 51 5.97 2.03 6.29
C THR A 51 5.41 2.01 7.70
N GLU A 52 6.06 1.32 8.65
CA GLU A 52 5.59 1.30 10.03
C GLU A 52 5.67 2.70 10.67
N GLY A 53 6.68 3.49 10.28
CA GLY A 53 6.79 4.89 10.67
C GLY A 53 5.64 5.76 10.13
N GLU A 54 5.33 5.64 8.84
CA GLU A 54 4.19 6.37 8.25
C GLU A 54 2.87 5.93 8.88
N LEU A 55 2.68 4.63 9.12
CA LEU A 55 1.47 4.12 9.76
C LEU A 55 1.29 4.71 11.16
N HIS A 56 2.36 4.83 11.94
CA HIS A 56 2.31 5.48 13.25
C HIS A 56 1.87 6.94 13.14
N ASP A 57 2.42 7.69 12.18
CA ASP A 57 2.03 9.09 11.95
C ASP A 57 0.56 9.21 11.52
N LEU A 58 0.09 8.30 10.65
CA LEU A 58 -1.30 8.24 10.22
C LEU A 58 -2.26 7.94 11.38
N ILE A 59 -1.89 7.00 12.27
CA ILE A 59 -2.65 6.69 13.47
C ILE A 59 -2.75 7.93 14.36
N ALA A 60 -1.65 8.66 14.56
CA ALA A 60 -1.64 9.88 15.35
C ALA A 60 -2.50 11.01 14.75
N GLU A 61 -2.65 11.05 13.42
CA GLU A 61 -3.53 12.02 12.74
C GLU A 61 -5.03 11.71 12.90
N VAL A 62 -5.41 10.43 13.00
CA VAL A 62 -6.81 10.00 13.13
C VAL A 62 -7.27 9.80 14.58
N GLU A 63 -6.33 9.72 15.53
CA GLU A 63 -6.62 9.57 16.94
C GLU A 63 -7.23 10.85 17.55
N GLU A 64 -8.05 10.68 18.60
CA GLU A 64 -8.61 11.83 19.34
C GLU A 64 -7.57 12.44 20.29
N GLU A 65 -7.82 13.68 20.74
CA GLU A 65 -6.96 14.34 21.75
C GLU A 65 -6.79 13.49 23.02
N GLU A 66 -7.78 12.67 23.34
CA GLU A 66 -7.71 11.65 24.38
C GLU A 66 -7.67 10.25 23.73
N PRO A 67 -6.58 9.48 23.89
CA PRO A 67 -6.46 8.15 23.28
C PRO A 67 -7.46 7.19 23.91
N THR A 68 -8.51 6.85 23.15
CA THR A 68 -9.56 5.93 23.61
C THR A 68 -9.25 4.46 23.29
N GLY A 69 -8.22 4.22 22.48
CA GLY A 69 -7.94 2.90 21.87
C GLY A 69 -8.82 2.58 20.66
N TYR A 70 -9.75 3.47 20.31
CA TYR A 70 -10.65 3.33 19.17
C TYR A 70 -10.58 4.54 18.25
N ILE A 71 -10.70 4.30 16.95
CA ILE A 71 -10.77 5.32 15.91
C ILE A 71 -12.19 5.38 15.36
N ARG A 72 -12.74 6.59 15.25
CA ARG A 72 -14.07 6.83 14.69
C ARG A 72 -13.99 6.99 13.17
N PHE A 73 -14.96 6.45 12.46
CA PHE A 73 -15.03 6.57 11.00
C PHE A 73 -15.01 8.03 10.50
N GLU A 74 -15.67 8.94 11.22
CA GLU A 74 -15.71 10.38 10.88
C GLU A 74 -14.33 11.05 10.90
N LYS A 75 -13.38 10.52 11.68
CA LYS A 75 -11.98 10.98 11.72
C LYS A 75 -11.12 10.30 10.67
N PHE A 76 -11.36 9.00 10.47
CA PHE A 76 -10.61 8.20 9.51
C PHE A 76 -10.86 8.59 8.05
N LEU A 77 -12.14 8.79 7.68
CA LEU A 77 -12.54 9.08 6.29
C LEU A 77 -11.80 10.26 5.65
N PRO A 78 -11.78 11.49 6.22
CA PRO A 78 -11.14 12.63 5.57
C PRO A 78 -9.63 12.43 5.39
N VAL A 79 -8.95 11.86 6.39
CA VAL A 79 -7.51 11.58 6.35
C VAL A 79 -7.21 10.55 5.26
N MET A 80 -7.97 9.45 5.23
CA MET A 80 -7.78 8.40 4.24
C MET A 80 -8.11 8.86 2.82
N THR A 81 -9.11 9.72 2.64
CA THR A 81 -9.44 10.31 1.33
C THR A 81 -8.28 11.15 0.79
N GLU A 82 -7.67 11.99 1.63
CA GLU A 82 -6.49 12.80 1.24
C GLU A 82 -5.32 11.89 0.83
N ILE A 83 -5.06 10.84 1.61
CA ILE A 83 -4.00 9.87 1.36
C ILE A 83 -4.19 9.14 0.02
N LEU A 84 -5.40 8.69 -0.30
CA LEU A 84 -5.68 8.00 -1.57
C LEU A 84 -5.59 8.93 -2.78
N LEU A 85 -5.96 10.21 -2.63
CA LEU A 85 -5.88 11.19 -3.70
C LEU A 85 -4.45 11.64 -3.99
N GLU A 86 -3.65 11.86 -2.93
CA GLU A 86 -2.34 12.49 -3.05
C GLU A 86 -1.18 11.51 -3.05
N ARG A 87 -1.20 10.52 -2.14
CA ARG A 87 -0.03 9.70 -1.82
C ARG A 87 -0.04 8.33 -2.51
N TYR A 88 -1.20 7.71 -2.67
CA TYR A 88 -1.32 6.33 -3.21
C TYR A 88 -2.00 6.26 -4.58
N ARG A 89 -1.78 7.25 -5.44
CA ARG A 89 -2.19 7.10 -6.84
C ARG A 89 -1.45 5.92 -7.48
N PRO A 90 -2.13 5.11 -8.31
CA PRO A 90 -1.50 4.00 -9.01
C PRO A 90 -0.24 4.46 -9.73
N ILE A 91 0.88 3.85 -9.39
CA ILE A 91 2.16 4.16 -10.02
C ILE A 91 2.11 3.61 -11.45
N PRO A 92 2.38 4.42 -12.48
CA PRO A 92 2.39 3.95 -13.85
C PRO A 92 3.41 2.82 -14.07
N GLU A 93 3.04 1.81 -14.86
CA GLU A 93 3.89 0.65 -15.15
C GLU A 93 5.28 1.05 -15.68
N ASP A 94 5.36 2.11 -16.50
CA ASP A 94 6.63 2.61 -17.05
C ASP A 94 7.55 3.22 -15.99
N VAL A 95 6.98 3.75 -14.90
CA VAL A 95 7.73 4.29 -13.77
C VAL A 95 8.28 3.13 -12.94
N LEU A 96 7.44 2.13 -12.66
CA LEU A 96 7.86 0.91 -11.96
C LEU A 96 8.96 0.18 -12.73
N LEU A 97 8.79 0.02 -14.05
CA LEU A 97 9.77 -0.64 -14.90
C LEU A 97 11.13 0.07 -14.84
N ARG A 98 11.13 1.41 -14.93
CA ARG A 98 12.36 2.21 -14.83
C ARG A 98 13.01 2.10 -13.46
N ALA A 99 12.24 2.01 -12.39
CA ALA A 99 12.78 1.81 -11.04
C ALA A 99 13.52 0.46 -10.94
N PHE A 100 12.93 -0.63 -11.43
CA PHE A 100 13.59 -1.93 -11.46
C PHE A 100 14.82 -1.98 -12.38
N GLU A 101 14.79 -1.27 -13.52
CA GLU A 101 15.96 -1.14 -14.40
C GLU A 101 17.15 -0.43 -13.74
N VAL A 102 16.93 0.43 -12.74
CA VAL A 102 18.01 1.03 -11.94
C VAL A 102 18.67 -0.01 -11.04
N LEU A 103 17.88 -0.97 -10.52
CA LEU A 103 18.39 -2.05 -9.68
C LEU A 103 19.18 -3.08 -10.50
N ASP A 104 18.74 -3.37 -11.73
CA ASP A 104 19.41 -4.26 -12.69
C ASP A 104 20.45 -3.52 -13.53
N SER A 105 21.59 -3.18 -12.92
CA SER A 105 22.71 -2.50 -13.59
C SER A 105 23.23 -3.22 -14.85
N ALA A 106 23.01 -4.53 -14.95
CA ALA A 106 23.40 -5.36 -16.09
C ALA A 106 22.33 -5.45 -17.20
N LYS A 107 21.13 -4.90 -16.99
CA LYS A 107 19.98 -4.92 -17.92
C LYS A 107 19.65 -6.32 -18.45
N ARG A 108 19.68 -7.29 -17.55
CA ARG A 108 19.35 -8.70 -17.82
C ARG A 108 17.84 -8.93 -17.94
N GLY A 109 17.01 -8.06 -17.37
CA GLY A 109 15.56 -8.26 -17.32
C GLY A 109 15.09 -9.01 -16.07
N PHE A 110 15.99 -9.30 -15.12
CA PHE A 110 15.68 -9.99 -13.88
C PHE A 110 16.64 -9.56 -12.76
N LEU A 111 16.18 -9.69 -11.51
CA LEU A 111 17.00 -9.54 -10.31
C LEU A 111 17.28 -10.90 -9.68
N THR A 112 18.48 -11.06 -9.15
CA THR A 112 18.83 -12.22 -8.32
C THR A 112 18.33 -12.01 -6.89
N LYS A 113 18.17 -13.11 -6.15
CA LYS A 113 17.82 -13.07 -4.73
C LYS A 113 18.76 -12.17 -3.93
N ASP A 114 20.07 -12.28 -4.16
CA ASP A 114 21.07 -11.51 -3.41
C ASP A 114 20.97 -10.01 -3.69
N GLU A 115 20.66 -9.61 -4.94
CA GLU A 115 20.45 -8.21 -5.29
C GLU A 115 19.19 -7.65 -4.61
N LEU A 116 18.08 -8.39 -4.62
CA LEU A 116 16.86 -7.93 -3.97
C LEU A 116 17.04 -7.83 -2.45
N ILE A 117 17.65 -8.84 -1.80
CA ILE A 117 17.97 -8.80 -0.37
C ILE A 117 18.78 -7.56 -0.04
N LYS A 118 19.84 -7.30 -0.82
CA LYS A 118 20.71 -6.15 -0.59
C LYS A 118 19.92 -4.85 -0.59
N TYR A 119 19.12 -4.59 -1.62
CA TYR A 119 18.34 -3.35 -1.69
C TYR A 119 17.28 -3.25 -0.58
N MET A 120 16.57 -4.35 -0.27
CA MET A 120 15.49 -4.34 0.73
C MET A 120 15.99 -4.30 2.18
N THR A 121 17.28 -4.53 2.41
CA THR A 121 17.91 -4.47 3.75
C THR A 121 18.85 -3.29 3.95
N GLU A 122 19.39 -2.71 2.88
CA GLU A 122 20.32 -1.58 2.94
C GLU A 122 19.66 -0.22 2.64
N GLU A 123 18.57 -0.19 1.86
CA GLU A 123 17.92 1.05 1.43
C GLU A 123 16.51 1.20 2.03
N GLY A 124 16.19 2.38 2.55
CA GLY A 124 14.86 2.69 3.12
C GLY A 124 14.64 2.12 4.52
N GLU A 125 13.41 1.67 4.79
CA GLU A 125 13.10 0.91 6.01
C GLU A 125 13.47 -0.55 5.78
N PRO A 126 14.46 -1.10 6.52
CA PRO A 126 15.00 -2.41 6.24
C PRO A 126 13.97 -3.49 6.59
N PHE A 127 13.77 -4.42 5.65
CA PHE A 127 12.90 -5.56 5.87
C PHE A 127 13.49 -6.47 6.96
N SER A 128 12.62 -7.01 7.80
CA SER A 128 12.97 -8.10 8.69
C SER A 128 13.28 -9.38 7.89
N GLN A 129 13.96 -10.33 8.53
CA GLN A 129 14.27 -11.61 7.91
C GLN A 129 13.01 -12.36 7.46
N GLU A 130 11.93 -12.26 8.23
CA GLU A 130 10.64 -12.90 7.93
C GLU A 130 9.96 -12.25 6.73
N GLU A 131 9.85 -10.92 6.70
CA GLU A 131 9.28 -10.17 5.56
C GLU A 131 10.07 -10.42 4.26
N MET A 132 11.41 -10.50 4.35
CA MET A 132 12.25 -10.80 3.21
C MET A 132 12.00 -12.23 2.68
N GLU A 133 11.85 -13.21 3.56
CA GLU A 133 11.57 -14.59 3.18
C GLU A 133 10.21 -14.72 2.50
N GLU A 134 9.18 -14.07 3.04
CA GLU A 134 7.86 -14.01 2.42
C GLU A 134 7.91 -13.35 1.03
N MET A 135 8.57 -12.19 0.92
CA MET A 135 8.72 -11.48 -0.36
C MET A 135 9.41 -12.34 -1.41
N LEU A 136 10.50 -13.03 -1.05
CA LEU A 136 11.23 -13.90 -1.96
C LEU A 136 10.39 -15.10 -2.40
N SER A 137 9.62 -15.68 -1.47
CA SER A 137 8.74 -16.81 -1.80
C SER A 137 7.65 -16.45 -2.82
N ALA A 138 7.18 -15.20 -2.79
CA ALA A 138 6.18 -14.69 -3.72
C ALA A 138 6.77 -14.23 -5.07
N ALA A 139 7.99 -13.69 -5.07
CA ALA A 139 8.59 -13.03 -6.24
C ALA A 139 9.55 -13.93 -7.05
N ILE A 140 10.15 -14.96 -6.44
CA ILE A 140 11.09 -15.84 -7.14
C ILE A 140 10.33 -16.81 -8.04
N ASP A 141 10.73 -16.85 -9.31
CA ASP A 141 10.29 -17.90 -10.23
C ASP A 141 10.96 -19.25 -9.88
N PRO A 142 10.20 -20.33 -9.65
CA PRO A 142 10.74 -21.63 -9.23
C PRO A 142 11.69 -22.29 -10.24
N GLU A 143 11.56 -21.97 -11.53
CA GLU A 143 12.35 -22.59 -12.60
C GLU A 143 13.69 -21.88 -12.82
N SER A 144 13.68 -20.55 -12.76
CA SER A 144 14.85 -19.70 -13.01
C SER A 144 15.57 -19.24 -11.74
N ASN A 145 14.97 -19.45 -10.56
CA ASN A 145 15.47 -18.98 -9.26
C ASN A 145 15.84 -17.49 -9.27
N SER A 146 15.10 -16.70 -10.06
CA SER A 146 15.33 -15.28 -10.33
C SER A 146 13.99 -14.55 -10.32
N ILE A 147 14.03 -13.23 -10.12
CA ILE A 147 12.84 -12.39 -10.07
C ILE A 147 12.74 -11.65 -11.40
N ASN A 148 11.82 -12.06 -12.26
CA ASN A 148 11.50 -11.33 -13.48
C ASN A 148 10.61 -10.13 -13.12
N TYR A 149 11.20 -8.94 -13.09
CA TYR A 149 10.50 -7.76 -12.62
C TYR A 149 9.36 -7.32 -13.55
N LYS A 150 9.34 -7.69 -14.83
CA LYS A 150 8.21 -7.37 -15.72
C LYS A 150 6.96 -8.17 -15.34
N ASP A 151 7.17 -9.47 -15.09
CA ASP A 151 6.09 -10.36 -14.66
C ASP A 151 5.63 -9.97 -13.25
N TYR A 152 6.57 -9.63 -12.37
CA TYR A 152 6.29 -9.15 -11.02
C TYR A 152 5.50 -7.83 -11.02
N ILE A 153 5.89 -6.82 -11.81
CA ILE A 153 5.13 -5.56 -11.95
C ILE A 153 3.72 -5.84 -12.46
N THR A 154 3.57 -6.74 -13.43
CA THR A 154 2.25 -7.13 -13.94
C THR A 154 1.39 -7.71 -12.82
N MET A 155 1.96 -8.53 -11.94
CA MET A 155 1.26 -9.02 -10.75
C MET A 155 0.92 -7.91 -9.75
N MET A 156 1.79 -6.91 -9.56
CA MET A 156 1.55 -5.79 -8.63
C MET A 156 0.50 -4.80 -9.13
N VAL A 157 0.33 -4.65 -10.45
CA VAL A 157 -0.61 -3.68 -11.06
C VAL A 157 -2.00 -4.29 -11.26
N ILE A 158 -2.12 -5.63 -11.33
CA ILE A 158 -3.40 -6.32 -11.46
C ILE A 158 -4.02 -6.52 -10.07
N ASP A 159 -4.67 -5.47 -9.56
CA ASP A 159 -5.75 -5.62 -8.58
C ASP A 159 -7.08 -5.75 -9.33
N GLU A 160 -7.36 -6.94 -9.86
CA GLU A 160 -8.72 -7.33 -10.24
C GLU A 160 -9.22 -8.42 -9.29
N ASN A 161 -9.76 -8.00 -8.14
CA ASN A 161 -11.07 -8.48 -7.67
C ASN A 161 -11.63 -7.65 -6.51
#